data_AF-A0A8T2UL97-F1
#
_entry.id   AF-A0A8T2UL97-F1
#
_cell.length_a   1.000
_cell.length_b   1.000
_cell.length_c   1.000
_cell.angle_alpha   90.00
_cell.angle_beta   90.00
_cell.angle_gamma   90.00
#
_symmetry.space_group_name_H-M   'P 1'
#
loop_
_entity.id
_entity.type
_entity.pdbx_description
1 polymer ?
#
loop_
_entity_poly.entity_id
_entity_poly.type
_entity_poly.pdbx_seq_one_letter_code
_entity_poly.pdbx_strand_id
1 'polypeptide(L)'
;METEAQEIEYEIARCRPRLTEDFFSYLRNEIGSIRFSVNQTKEMEDRLHELEVLNKVLEEGIEAYDKLTKDMLGARERLTRLLSSKDKKATLLDMVERNEVDRSLLSLLDENIAGASSQGQAEAVRFLEKIRGAVVKYITI
;
A
#
# COMPACT_ATOMS: atom_id res chain seq x y z
N MET A 1 1.90 -25.43 4.62
CA MET A 1 2.78 -24.36 4.10
C MET A 1 2.65 -23.20 5.06
N GLU A 2 3.69 -22.90 5.84
CA GLU A 2 3.76 -21.71 6.70
C GLU A 2 4.50 -20.62 5.93
N THR A 3 3.89 -20.14 4.84
CA THR A 3 4.35 -18.89 4.23
C THR A 3 3.74 -17.78 5.08
N GLU A 4 4.57 -17.04 5.80
CA GLU A 4 4.09 -15.94 6.64
C GLU A 4 3.42 -14.89 5.75
N ALA A 5 2.32 -14.28 6.19
CA ALA A 5 1.58 -13.29 5.39
C ALA A 5 2.47 -12.14 4.90
N GLN A 6 3.52 -11.81 5.67
CA GLN A 6 4.52 -10.80 5.34
C GLN A 6 5.41 -11.19 4.13
N GLU A 7 5.68 -12.48 3.93
CA GLU A 7 6.42 -12.96 2.75
C GLU A 7 5.59 -12.85 1.48
N ILE A 8 4.28 -13.11 1.58
CA ILE A 8 3.35 -13.01 0.45
C ILE A 8 3.21 -11.55 0.00
N GLU A 9 3.02 -10.61 0.92
CA GLU A 9 2.94 -9.18 0.61
C GLU A 9 4.22 -8.67 -0.07
N TYR A 10 5.39 -9.09 0.43
CA TYR A 10 6.68 -8.73 -0.17
C TYR A 10 6.83 -9.29 -1.59
N GLU A 11 6.48 -10.56 -1.80
CA GLU A 11 6.57 -11.19 -3.11
C GLU A 11 5.58 -10.61 -4.12
N ILE A 12 4.38 -10.22 -3.68
CA ILE A 12 3.41 -9.48 -4.50
C ILE A 12 4.00 -8.14 -4.91
N ALA A 13 4.55 -7.36 -3.99
CA ALA A 13 5.16 -6.06 -4.29
C ALA A 13 6.30 -6.21 -5.32
N ARG A 14 7.16 -7.21 -5.13
CA ARG A 14 8.28 -7.51 -6.03
C ARG A 14 7.82 -7.95 -7.42
N CYS A 15 6.76 -8.75 -7.50
CA CYS A 15 6.25 -9.31 -8.74
C CYS A 15 5.17 -8.45 -9.42
N ARG A 16 4.67 -7.39 -8.76
CA ARG A 16 3.57 -6.55 -9.24
C ARG A 16 3.65 -6.12 -10.71
N PRO A 17 4.82 -5.73 -11.27
CA PRO A 17 4.93 -5.36 -12.69
C PRO A 17 4.59 -6.51 -13.66
N ARG A 18 4.63 -7.76 -13.19
CA ARG A 18 4.37 -8.99 -13.94
C ARG A 18 3.00 -9.59 -13.64
N LEU A 19 2.37 -9.20 -12.53
CA LEU A 19 1.00 -9.58 -12.16
C LEU A 19 -0.01 -8.73 -12.94
N THR A 20 -0.04 -8.93 -14.26
CA THR A 20 -0.88 -8.19 -15.20
C THR A 20 -2.19 -8.93 -15.48
N GLU A 21 -3.15 -8.25 -16.12
CA GLU A 21 -4.39 -8.88 -16.57
C GLU A 21 -4.14 -10.07 -17.52
N ASP A 22 -3.07 -10.02 -18.32
CA ASP A 22 -2.67 -11.13 -19.18
C ASP A 22 -2.24 -12.35 -18.37
N PHE A 23 -1.49 -12.14 -17.27
CA PHE A 23 -1.12 -13.21 -16.36
C PHE A 23 -2.35 -13.86 -15.70
N PHE A 24 -3.28 -13.04 -15.19
CA PHE A 24 -4.50 -13.56 -14.59
C PHE A 24 -5.42 -14.22 -15.62
N SER A 25 -5.46 -13.72 -16.84
CA SER A 25 -6.20 -14.36 -17.94
C SER A 25 -5.61 -15.73 -18.28
N TYR A 26 -4.28 -15.85 -18.33
CA TYR A 26 -3.62 -17.13 -18.49
C TYR A 26 -3.95 -18.09 -17.34
N LEU A 27 -3.86 -17.62 -16.09
CA LEU A 27 -4.14 -18.44 -14.91
C LEU A 27 -5.60 -18.93 -14.87
N ARG A 28 -6.56 -18.06 -15.17
CA ARG A 28 -7.99 -18.43 -15.27
C ARG A 28 -8.26 -19.43 -16.39
N ASN A 29 -7.56 -19.32 -17.52
CA ASN A 29 -7.66 -20.29 -18.61
C ASN A 29 -7.11 -21.67 -18.19
N GLU A 30 -5.99 -21.70 -17.48
CA GLU A 30 -5.41 -22.95 -16.95
C GLU A 30 -6.35 -23.61 -15.92
N ILE A 31 -6.88 -22.83 -14.98
CA ILE A 31 -7.91 -23.26 -14.02
C ILE A 31 -9.12 -23.83 -14.77
N GLY A 32 -9.62 -23.13 -15.78
CA GLY A 32 -10.74 -23.60 -16.61
C GLY A 32 -10.44 -24.91 -17.33
N SER A 33 -9.25 -25.05 -17.91
CA SER A 33 -8.83 -26.26 -18.61
C SER A 33 -8.79 -27.48 -17.68
N ILE A 34 -8.34 -27.31 -16.44
CA ILE A 34 -8.29 -28.40 -15.44
C ILE A 34 -9.70 -28.71 -14.94
N ARG A 35 -10.49 -27.67 -14.64
CA ARG A 35 -11.87 -27.80 -14.14
C ARG A 35 -12.80 -28.54 -15.10
N PHE A 36 -12.64 -28.34 -16.40
CA PHE A 36 -13.48 -28.97 -17.43
C PHE A 36 -12.83 -30.18 -18.13
N SER A 37 -11.73 -30.72 -17.56
CA SER A 37 -11.12 -31.94 -18.09
C SER A 37 -12.05 -33.15 -17.92
N VAL A 38 -12.15 -33.98 -18.96
CA VAL A 38 -13.04 -35.17 -18.98
C VAL A 38 -12.53 -36.29 -18.06
N ASN A 39 -11.21 -36.34 -17.81
CA ASN A 39 -10.57 -37.37 -16.97
C ASN A 39 -9.84 -36.70 -15.81
N GLN A 40 -10.57 -36.29 -14.78
CA GLN A 40 -9.97 -35.72 -13.57
C GLN A 40 -9.28 -36.80 -12.74
N THR A 41 -8.01 -36.58 -12.42
CA THR A 41 -7.27 -37.35 -11.43
C THR A 41 -7.20 -36.56 -10.13
N LYS A 42 -6.92 -37.24 -9.02
CA LYS A 42 -6.71 -36.58 -7.72
C LYS A 42 -5.62 -35.49 -7.78
N GLU A 43 -4.54 -35.74 -8.52
CA GLU A 43 -3.47 -34.76 -8.74
C GLU A 43 -3.97 -33.50 -9.48
N MET A 44 -4.91 -33.66 -10.42
CA MET A 44 -5.54 -32.54 -11.11
C MET A 44 -6.47 -31.74 -10.18
N GLU A 45 -7.21 -32.41 -9.30
CA GLU A 45 -8.07 -31.77 -8.30
C GLU A 45 -7.23 -30.99 -7.27
N ASP A 46 -6.14 -31.57 -6.77
CA ASP A 46 -5.23 -30.93 -5.83
C ASP A 46 -4.59 -29.68 -6.47
N ARG A 47 -4.09 -29.80 -7.71
CA ARG A 47 -3.55 -28.66 -8.47
C ARG A 47 -4.59 -27.58 -8.75
N LEU A 48 -5.84 -27.96 -9.08
CA LEU A 48 -6.92 -27.02 -9.29
C LEU A 48 -7.16 -26.19 -8.03
N HIS A 49 -7.24 -26.84 -6.87
CA HIS A 49 -7.43 -26.16 -5.59
C HIS A 49 -6.29 -25.18 -5.28
N GLU A 50 -5.04 -25.61 -5.47
CA GLU A 50 -3.87 -24.75 -5.27
C GLU A 50 -3.91 -23.51 -6.18
N LEU A 51 -4.24 -23.68 -7.46
CA LEU A 51 -4.31 -22.57 -8.42
C LEU A 51 -5.46 -21.60 -8.09
N GLU A 52 -6.61 -22.11 -7.63
CA GLU A 52 -7.75 -21.27 -7.22
C GLU A 52 -7.42 -20.44 -5.97
N VAL A 53 -6.79 -21.05 -4.98
CA VAL A 53 -6.32 -20.36 -3.77
C VAL A 53 -5.27 -19.32 -4.14
N LEU A 54 -4.29 -19.68 -4.98
CA LEU A 54 -3.25 -18.77 -5.43
C LEU A 54 -3.84 -17.58 -6.20
N ASN A 55 -4.76 -17.82 -7.15
CA ASN A 55 -5.40 -16.74 -7.91
C ASN A 55 -6.07 -15.74 -6.98
N LYS A 56 -6.84 -16.24 -6.00
CA LYS A 56 -7.54 -15.39 -5.03
C LYS A 56 -6.58 -14.58 -4.16
N VAL A 57 -5.56 -15.22 -3.58
CA VAL A 57 -4.57 -14.54 -2.74
C VAL A 57 -3.82 -13.47 -3.51
N LEU A 58 -3.46 -13.74 -4.77
CA LEU A 58 -2.81 -12.76 -5.63
C LEU A 58 -3.73 -11.58 -5.96
N GLU A 59 -5.02 -11.82 -6.27
CA GLU A 59 -6.00 -10.76 -6.55
C GLU A 59 -6.20 -9.84 -5.33
N GLU A 60 -6.46 -10.40 -4.14
CA GLU A 60 -6.62 -9.63 -2.90
C GLU A 60 -5.33 -8.87 -2.55
N GLY A 61 -4.18 -9.51 -2.76
CA GLY A 61 -2.87 -8.96 -2.50
C GLY A 61 -2.50 -7.78 -3.40
N ILE A 62 -2.78 -7.86 -4.71
CA ILE A 62 -2.52 -6.74 -5.63
C ILE A 62 -3.43 -5.56 -5.34
N GLU A 63 -4.69 -5.81 -4.97
CA GLU A 63 -5.64 -4.74 -4.65
C GLU A 63 -5.19 -3.99 -3.39
N ALA A 64 -4.78 -4.73 -2.36
CA ALA A 64 -4.22 -4.16 -1.14
C ALA A 64 -2.94 -3.35 -1.44
N TYR A 65 -2.02 -3.90 -2.24
CA TYR A 65 -0.77 -3.23 -2.61
C TYR A 65 -1.01 -1.95 -3.41
N ASP A 66 -1.88 -2.00 -4.43
CA ASP A 66 -2.18 -0.85 -5.28
C ASP A 66 -2.86 0.26 -4.49
N LYS A 67 -3.78 -0.11 -3.59
CA LYS A 67 -4.42 0.82 -2.67
C LYS A 67 -3.41 1.48 -1.75
N LEU A 68 -2.53 0.70 -1.11
CA LEU A 68 -1.48 1.22 -0.24
C LEU A 68 -0.55 2.17 -1.01
N THR A 69 -0.15 1.80 -2.23
CA THR A 69 0.71 2.61 -3.09
C THR A 69 0.05 3.93 -3.44
N LYS A 70 -1.23 3.90 -3.83
CA LYS A 70 -2.02 5.10 -4.14
C LYS A 70 -2.17 6.01 -2.92
N ASP A 71 -2.48 5.43 -1.76
CA ASP A 71 -2.63 6.18 -0.51
C ASP A 71 -1.30 6.83 -0.10
N MET A 72 -0.18 6.13 -0.27
CA MET A 72 1.16 6.65 0.00
C MET A 72 1.56 7.77 -0.97
N LEU A 73 1.28 7.63 -2.27
CA LEU A 73 1.49 8.69 -3.27
C LEU A 73 0.67 9.94 -2.93
N GLY A 74 -0.61 9.76 -2.62
CA GLY A 74 -1.47 10.87 -2.20
C GLY A 74 -1.00 11.52 -0.90
N ALA A 75 -0.55 10.75 0.09
CA ALA A 75 0.04 11.28 1.32
C ALA A 75 1.31 12.10 1.04
N ARG A 76 2.17 11.64 0.11
CA ARG A 76 3.39 12.34 -0.29
C ARG A 76 3.10 13.66 -0.99
N GLU A 77 2.12 13.71 -1.89
CA GLU A 77 1.72 14.95 -2.56
C GLU A 77 1.19 15.98 -1.55
N ARG A 78 0.30 15.54 -0.65
CA ARG A 78 -0.27 16.35 0.43
C ARG A 78 0.80 16.89 1.37
N LEU A 79 1.74 16.03 1.79
CA LEU A 79 2.85 16.45 2.64
C LEU A 79 3.77 17.44 1.92
N THR A 80 4.09 17.18 0.65
CA THR A 80 4.91 18.08 -0.17
C THR A 80 4.26 19.46 -0.28
N ARG A 81 2.95 19.52 -0.56
CA ARG A 81 2.18 20.77 -0.59
C ARG A 81 2.24 21.49 0.77
N LEU A 82 2.06 20.77 1.87
CA LEU A 82 2.14 21.35 3.21
C LEU A 82 3.52 21.94 3.51
N LEU A 83 4.60 21.19 3.28
CA LEU A 83 5.96 21.59 3.62
C LEU A 83 6.49 22.72 2.71
N SER A 84 6.14 22.71 1.43
CA SER A 84 6.56 23.74 0.46
C SER A 84 5.72 25.01 0.49
N SER A 85 4.54 24.99 1.14
CA SER A 85 3.67 26.16 1.26
C SER A 85 4.37 27.33 1.95
N LYS A 86 4.03 28.57 1.56
CA LYS A 86 4.49 29.76 2.29
C LYS A 86 3.85 29.82 3.67
N ASP A 87 2.53 29.64 3.73
CA ASP A 87 1.73 29.61 4.96
C ASP A 87 1.22 28.19 5.26
N LYS A 88 1.93 27.52 6.17
CA LYS A 88 1.66 26.13 6.57
C LYS A 88 0.33 26.01 7.29
N LYS A 89 -0.09 27.05 8.02
CA LYS A 89 -1.32 27.02 8.81
C LYS A 89 -2.53 27.12 7.88
N ALA A 90 -2.49 28.06 6.93
CA ALA A 90 -3.55 28.19 5.93
C ALA A 90 -3.66 26.93 5.07
N THR A 91 -2.54 26.38 4.60
CA THR A 91 -2.54 25.12 3.84
C THR A 91 -3.08 23.95 4.65
N LEU A 92 -2.70 23.81 5.93
CA LEU A 92 -3.24 22.76 6.78
C LEU A 92 -4.76 22.89 6.96
N LEU A 93 -5.30 24.10 7.12
CA LEU A 93 -6.74 24.31 7.23
C LEU A 93 -7.48 23.95 5.94
N ASP A 94 -6.98 24.35 4.77
CA ASP A 94 -7.53 23.92 3.46
C ASP A 94 -7.50 22.39 3.32
N MET A 95 -6.42 21.74 3.77
CA MET A 95 -6.34 20.27 3.77
C MET A 95 -7.38 19.63 4.70
N VAL A 96 -7.66 20.23 5.85
CA VAL A 96 -8.72 19.75 6.75
C VAL A 96 -10.10 19.88 6.10
N GLU A 97 -10.38 21.02 5.47
CA GLU A 97 -11.65 21.26 4.76
C GLU A 97 -11.87 20.26 3.62
N ARG A 98 -10.79 19.81 2.98
CA ARG A 98 -10.81 18.80 1.91
C ARG A 98 -10.75 17.36 2.40
N ASN A 99 -10.76 17.13 3.73
CA ASN A 99 -10.60 15.80 4.33
C ASN A 99 -9.31 15.08 3.91
N GLU A 100 -8.22 15.85 3.75
CA GLU A 100 -6.91 15.39 3.30
C GLU A 100 -5.94 15.16 4.48
N VAL A 101 -6.38 15.34 5.72
CA VAL A 101 -5.58 15.08 6.92
C VAL A 101 -5.95 13.72 7.49
N ASP A 102 -5.10 12.71 7.26
CA ASP A 102 -5.36 11.32 7.64
C ASP A 102 -4.14 10.64 8.29
N ARG A 103 -4.31 9.36 8.66
CA ARG A 103 -3.26 8.55 9.27
C ARG A 103 -2.06 8.35 8.33
N SER A 104 -2.29 8.20 7.03
CA SER A 104 -1.21 8.01 6.04
C SER A 104 -0.30 9.23 5.95
N LEU A 105 -0.87 10.45 5.99
CA LEU A 105 -0.12 11.70 6.07
C LEU A 105 0.72 11.77 7.36
N LEU A 106 0.14 11.37 8.50
CA LEU A 106 0.83 11.36 9.78
C LEU A 106 2.00 10.35 9.79
N SER A 107 1.77 9.12 9.31
CA SER A 107 2.80 8.08 9.25
C SER A 107 4.01 8.53 8.40
N LEU A 108 3.76 9.16 7.25
CA LEU A 108 4.84 9.66 6.39
C LEU A 108 5.61 10.83 7.05
N LEU A 109 4.91 11.66 7.82
CA LEU A 109 5.55 12.72 8.59
C LEU A 109 6.42 12.15 9.72
N ASP A 110 5.97 11.09 10.39
CA ASP A 110 6.72 10.39 11.43
C ASP A 110 7.97 9.70 10.88
N GLU A 111 7.88 9.09 9.69
CA GLU A 111 9.02 8.52 8.97
C GLU A 111 10.05 9.60 8.61
N ASN A 112 9.61 10.76 8.12
CA ASN A 112 10.51 11.88 7.82
C ASN A 112 11.20 12.44 9.07
N ILE A 113 10.52 12.48 10.21
CA ILE A 113 11.12 12.86 11.49
C ILE A 113 12.20 11.85 11.91
N ALA A 114 11.90 10.56 11.83
CA ALA A 114 12.87 9.50 12.13
C ALA A 114 14.09 9.56 11.19
N GLY A 115 13.86 9.79 9.89
CA GLY A 115 14.92 9.97 8.89
C GLY A 115 15.80 11.19 9.18
N ALA A 116 15.21 12.35 9.47
CA ALA A 116 15.95 13.55 9.83
C ALA A 116 16.75 13.38 11.14
N SER A 117 16.16 12.68 12.12
CA SER A 117 16.80 12.37 13.41
C SER A 117 18.02 11.47 13.24
N SER A 118 17.90 10.38 12.47
CA SER A 118 19.02 9.47 12.21
C SER A 118 20.18 10.13 11.45
N GLN A 119 19.88 11.19 10.68
CA GLN A 119 20.87 12.01 9.97
C GLN A 119 21.40 13.20 10.78
N GLY A 120 21.00 13.34 12.05
CA GLY A 120 21.47 14.42 12.94
C GLY A 120 20.95 15.82 12.58
N GLN A 121 19.88 15.93 11.78
CA GLN A 121 19.33 17.21 11.32
C GLN A 121 18.39 17.83 12.35
N ALA A 122 18.93 18.32 13.47
CA ALA A 122 18.16 18.79 14.62
C ALA A 122 17.14 19.90 14.28
N GLU A 123 17.48 20.81 13.36
CA GLU A 123 16.55 21.89 12.95
C GLU A 123 15.36 21.34 12.14
N ALA A 124 15.61 20.39 11.23
CA ALA A 124 14.58 19.73 10.46
C ALA A 124 13.62 18.92 11.37
N VAL A 125 14.17 18.19 12.35
CA VAL A 125 13.38 17.45 13.34
C VAL A 125 12.44 18.40 14.09
N ARG A 126 12.95 19.49 14.67
CA ARG A 126 12.13 20.46 15.41
C ARG A 126 11.03 21.08 14.54
N PHE A 127 11.34 21.38 13.29
CA PHE A 127 10.37 21.93 12.34
C PHE A 127 9.26 20.92 12.04
N LEU A 128 9.62 19.68 11.72
CA LEU A 128 8.68 18.61 11.39
C LEU A 128 7.81 18.23 12.61
N GLU A 129 8.37 18.16 13.82
CA GLU A 129 7.63 17.92 15.07
C GLU A 129 6.56 18.99 15.33
N LYS A 130 6.86 20.26 15.03
CA LYS A 130 5.89 21.36 15.14
C LYS A 130 4.72 21.16 14.17
N ILE A 131 5.00 20.73 12.93
CA ILE A 131 3.98 20.44 11.94
C ILE A 131 3.15 19.22 12.37
N ARG A 132 3.82 18.17 12.84
CA ARG A 132 3.17 16.95 13.36
C ARG A 132 2.18 17.27 14.47
N GLY A 133 2.60 18.09 15.44
CA GLY A 133 1.74 18.55 16.53
C GLY A 133 0.53 19.37 16.06
N ALA A 134 0.60 20.01 14.89
CA ALA A 134 -0.55 20.67 14.28
C ALA A 134 -1.46 19.68 13.54
N VAL A 135 -0.89 18.77 12.75
CA VAL A 135 -1.61 17.72 11.99
C VAL A 135 -2.44 16.83 12.91
N VAL A 136 -1.86 16.33 14.00
CA VAL A 136 -2.52 15.40 14.93
C VAL A 136 -3.81 15.98 15.54
N LYS A 137 -3.92 17.30 15.68
CA LYS A 137 -5.12 17.96 16.23
C LYS A 137 -6.37 17.79 15.38
N TYR A 138 -6.18 17.48 14.09
CA TYR A 138 -7.27 17.35 13.12
C TYR A 138 -7.57 15.90 12.74
N ILE A 139 -6.75 14.94 13.21
CA ILE A 139 -7.04 13.52 13.05
C ILE A 139 -7.98 13.13 14.19
N THR A 140 -9.24 12.92 13.85
CA THR A 140 -10.25 12.39 14.79
C THR A 140 -10.07 10.88 14.94
N ILE A 141 -10.24 10.38 16.17
CA ILE A 141 -10.13 8.95 16.53
C ILE A 141 -11.33 8.19 15.98
#